data_AF-A0A849TMT0-F1
#
_entry.id   AF-A0A849TMT0-F1
#
_cell.length_a   1.000
_cell.length_b   1.000
_cell.length_c   1.000
_cell.angle_alpha   90.00
_cell.angle_beta   90.00
_cell.angle_gamma   90.00
#
_symmetry.space_group_name_H-M   'P 1'
#
loop_
_entity.id
_entity.type
_entity.pdbx_description
1 polymer ?
#
loop_
_entity_poly.entity_id
_entity_poly.type
_entity_poly.pdbx_seq_one_letter_code
_entity_poly.pdbx_strand_id
1 'polypeptide(L)' 'MSTATTETDLRELLSRLKAEHRDLDAEIIAYEMTGGIDQLLVKRLKKRKLTLKDRIIAVEDQLFPDIIA' A
#
# COMPACT_ATOMS: atom_id res chain seq x y z
N MET A 1 18.89 -18.30 -12.61
CA MET A 1 18.67 -16.87 -12.33
C MET A 1 18.59 -16.73 -10.82
N SER A 2 19.46 -15.91 -10.26
CA SER A 2 19.87 -15.93 -8.86
C SER A 2 18.76 -15.42 -7.94
N THR A 3 18.43 -16.16 -6.90
CA THR A 3 17.41 -15.84 -5.88
C THR A 3 17.54 -14.44 -5.27
N ALA A 4 18.76 -13.89 -5.24
CA ALA A 4 19.05 -12.55 -4.73
C ALA A 4 18.44 -11.40 -5.55
N THR A 5 18.26 -11.59 -6.87
CA THR A 5 17.63 -10.56 -7.72
C THR A 5 16.14 -10.44 -7.38
N THR A 6 15.45 -11.57 -7.21
CA THR A 6 14.03 -11.61 -6.86
C THR A 6 13.74 -10.98 -5.50
N GLU A 7 14.57 -11.24 -4.48
CA GLU A 7 14.37 -10.64 -3.15
C GLU A 7 14.58 -9.11 -3.18
N THR A 8 15.57 -8.65 -3.93
CA THR A 8 15.83 -7.20 -4.10
C THR A 8 14.64 -6.53 -4.79
N ASP A 9 14.12 -7.13 -5.86
CA ASP A 9 12.95 -6.64 -6.59
C ASP A 9 11.70 -6.56 -5.69
N LEU A 10 11.49 -7.57 -4.82
CA LEU A 10 10.38 -7.59 -3.86
C LEU A 10 10.53 -6.49 -2.80
N ARG A 11 11.74 -6.23 -2.30
CA ARG A 11 12.01 -5.13 -1.35
C ARG A 11 11.77 -3.77 -1.99
N GLU A 12 12.19 -3.57 -3.23
CA GLU A 12 11.93 -2.34 -3.99
C GLU A 12 10.44 -2.15 -4.25
N LEU A 13 9.72 -3.22 -4.63
CA LEU A 13 8.28 -3.21 -4.77
C LEU A 13 7.59 -2.86 -3.45
N LEU A 14 7.99 -3.48 -2.34
CA LEU A 14 7.44 -3.22 -1.01
C LEU A 14 7.61 -1.75 -0.62
N SER A 15 8.81 -1.20 -0.83
CA SER A 15 9.11 0.21 -0.55
C SER A 15 8.20 1.15 -1.35
N ARG A 16 8.03 0.89 -2.65
CA ARG A 16 7.14 1.67 -3.52
C ARG A 16 5.68 1.58 -3.07
N LEU A 17 5.18 0.38 -2.77
CA LEU A 17 3.81 0.20 -2.31
C LEU A 17 3.55 0.91 -0.98
N LYS A 18 4.51 0.86 -0.04
CA LYS A 18 4.41 1.57 1.25
C LYS A 18 4.43 3.09 1.09
N ALA A 19 5.22 3.62 0.15
CA ALA A 19 5.22 5.04 -0.19
C ALA A 19 3.86 5.46 -0.77
N GLU A 20 3.37 4.75 -1.79
CA GLU A 20 2.07 5.04 -2.42
C GLU A 20 0.92 4.96 -1.41
N HIS A 21 0.92 3.97 -0.52
CA HIS A 21 -0.08 3.82 0.52
C HIS A 21 -0.07 5.00 1.51
N ARG A 22 1.11 5.53 1.86
CA ARG A 22 1.26 6.70 2.75
C ARG A 22 0.79 7.99 2.07
N ASP A 23 1.15 8.17 0.81
CA ASP A 23 0.73 9.34 0.04
C ASP A 23 -0.80 9.39 -0.11
N LEU A 24 -1.40 8.23 -0.40
CA LEU A 24 -2.86 8.09 -0.49
C LEU A 24 -3.57 8.35 0.84
N ASP A 25 -2.94 7.99 1.97
CA ASP A 25 -3.46 8.30 3.29
C ASP A 25 -3.48 9.81 3.57
N ALA A 26 -2.38 10.50 3.24
CA ALA A 26 -2.30 11.95 3.37
C ALA A 26 -3.34 12.65 2.47
N GLU A 27 -3.54 12.16 1.25
CA GLU A 27 -4.58 12.65 0.34
C GLU A 27 -5.99 12.47 0.94
N ILE A 28 -6.31 11.28 1.51
CA ILE A 28 -7.59 11.04 2.18
C ILE A 28 -7.80 12.02 3.34
N ILE A 29 -6.80 12.22 4.20
CA ILE A 29 -6.88 13.15 5.33
C ILE A 29 -7.16 14.57 4.84
N ALA A 30 -6.46 15.02 3.79
CA ALA A 30 -6.69 16.34 3.21
C ALA A 30 -8.15 16.50 2.75
N TYR A 31 -8.70 15.54 2.01
CA TYR A 31 -10.11 15.58 1.59
C TYR A 31 -11.09 15.57 2.77
N GLU A 32 -10.83 14.76 3.79
CA GLU A 32 -11.68 14.72 4.99
C GLU A 32 -11.69 16.05 5.75
N MET A 33 -10.54 16.74 5.81
CA MET A 33 -10.42 18.07 6.42
C MET A 33 -11.12 19.18 5.64
N THR A 34 -11.30 19.05 4.32
CA THR A 34 -12.00 20.05 3.49
C THR A 34 -13.53 20.09 3.65
N GLY A 35 -14.14 19.22 4.47
CA GLY A 35 -15.54 19.37 4.85
C GLY A 35 -16.56 18.67 3.94
N GLY A 36 -16.32 17.40 3.59
CA GLY A 36 -17.39 16.46 3.23
C GLY A 36 -18.02 16.58 1.84
N ILE A 37 -17.53 17.45 0.96
CA ILE A 37 -18.13 17.70 -0.37
C ILE A 37 -18.02 16.47 -1.28
N ASP A 38 -16.99 15.62 -1.12
CA ASP A 38 -16.78 14.46 -2.00
C ASP A 38 -16.59 13.13 -1.25
N GLN A 39 -17.63 12.71 -0.52
CA GLN A 39 -17.64 11.40 0.16
C GLN A 39 -17.45 10.22 -0.80
N LEU A 40 -17.86 10.36 -2.07
CA LEU A 40 -17.70 9.30 -3.06
C LEU A 40 -16.24 9.13 -3.46
N LEU A 41 -15.51 10.23 -3.67
CA LEU A 41 -14.07 10.22 -3.89
C LEU A 41 -13.33 9.60 -2.70
N VAL A 42 -13.63 10.05 -1.46
CA VAL A 42 -13.02 9.49 -0.25
C VAL A 42 -13.24 7.97 -0.17
N LYS A 43 -14.45 7.47 -0.48
CA LYS A 43 -14.71 6.02 -0.54
C LYS A 43 -13.84 5.31 -1.59
N ARG A 44 -13.64 5.89 -2.76
CA ARG A 44 -12.77 5.31 -3.82
C ARG A 44 -11.30 5.31 -3.39
N LEU A 45 -10.83 6.39 -2.78
CA LEU A 45 -9.45 6.48 -2.27
C LEU A 45 -9.21 5.45 -1.17
N LYS A 46 -10.14 5.31 -0.20
CA LYS A 46 -10.07 4.27 0.83
C LYS A 46 -10.05 2.85 0.25
N LYS A 47 -10.84 2.58 -0.80
CA LYS A 47 -10.80 1.29 -1.52
C LYS A 47 -9.44 1.04 -2.17
N ARG A 48 -8.86 2.05 -2.83
CA ARG A 48 -7.50 1.95 -3.40
C ARG A 48 -6.45 1.70 -2.31
N LYS A 49 -6.57 2.37 -1.16
CA LYS A 49 -5.68 2.19 0.00
C LYS A 49 -5.75 0.76 0.54
N LEU A 50 -6.95 0.19 0.65
CA LEU A 50 -7.13 -1.20 1.04
C LEU A 50 -6.42 -2.16 0.06
N THR A 51 -6.60 -1.97 -1.25
CA THR A 51 -5.90 -2.78 -2.26
C THR A 51 -4.38 -2.66 -2.18
N LEU A 52 -3.85 -1.46 -1.90
CA LEU A 52 -2.41 -1.29 -1.67
C LEU A 52 -1.95 -2.04 -0.42
N LYS A 53 -2.72 -1.99 0.68
CA LYS A 53 -2.43 -2.75 1.90
C LYS A 53 -2.41 -4.26 1.63
N ASP A 54 -3.38 -4.79 0.91
CA ASP A 54 -3.45 -6.23 0.58
C ASP A 54 -2.23 -6.65 -0.26
N ARG A 55 -1.79 -5.80 -1.19
CA ARG A 55 -0.56 -6.03 -1.98
C ARG A 55 0.70 -5.95 -1.14
N ILE A 56 0.77 -5.03 -0.17
CA ILE A 56 1.89 -4.94 0.79
C ILE A 56 1.99 -6.25 1.56
N ILE A 57 0.89 -6.73 2.13
CA ILE A 57 0.85 -8.00 2.88
C ILE A 57 1.33 -9.15 2.00
N ALA A 58 0.82 -9.28 0.77
CA ALA A 58 1.24 -10.36 -0.13
C ALA A 58 2.74 -10.33 -0.49
N VAL A 59 3.36 -9.15 -0.50
CA VAL A 59 4.82 -9.01 -0.71
C VAL A 59 5.58 -9.28 0.58
N GLU A 60 5.06 -8.85 1.73
CA GLU A 60 5.60 -9.17 3.05
C GLU A 60 5.56 -10.67 3.33
N ASP A 61 4.48 -11.38 2.96
CA ASP A 61 4.36 -12.85 3.06
C ASP A 61 5.46 -13.57 2.26
N GLN A 62 5.82 -13.03 1.09
CA GLN A 62 6.88 -13.58 0.25
C GLN A 62 8.28 -13.32 0.80
N LEU A 63 8.49 -12.17 1.44
CA LEU A 63 9.78 -11.77 2.04
C LEU A 63 9.98 -12.35 3.44
N PHE A 64 8.89 -12.51 4.21
CA PHE A 64 8.88 -12.84 5.63
C PHE A 64 7.79 -13.87 5.96
N PRO A 65 7.87 -15.09 5.40
CA PRO A 65 6.83 -16.11 5.54
C PRO A 65 6.54 -16.51 6.99
N ASP A 66 7.51 -16.37 7.90
CA ASP A 66 7.35 -16.75 9.32
C ASP A 66 6.67 -15.68 10.19
N ILE A 67 6.41 -14.47 9.67
CA ILE A 67 5.85 -13.35 10.46
C ILE A 67 4.31 -13.25 10.31
N ILE A 68 3.75 -13.80 9.24
CA ILE A 68 2.32 -13.62 8.87
C ILE A 68 1.53 -14.96 8.87
N ALA A 69 2.18 -16.10 9.17
CA ALA A 69 1.56 -17.44 9.28
C ALA A 69 0.90 -17.71 10.64
#